data_AF-A0A9D1FW47-F1
#
_entry.id   AF-A0A9D1FW47-F1
#
_cell.length_a   1.000
_cell.length_b   1.000
_cell.length_c   1.000
_cell.angle_alpha   90.00
_cell.angle_beta   90.00
_cell.angle_gamma   90.00
#
_symmetry.space_group_name_H-M   'P 1'
#
loop_
_entity.id
_entity.type
_entity.pdbx_description
1 polymer ?
#
loop_
_entity_poly.entity_id
_entity_poly.type
_entity_poly.pdbx_seq_one_letter_code
_entity_poly.pdbx_strand_id
1 'polypeptide(L)'
;MYDEIFGYDEENVEEETKNSTHVEGLKDILDKTYEKLTSDFGNLRMEFDNLKKEKFDEISKDYAERVKTYVELQQKIESLLPGAMSAGLSSAYYDKRENELKERDKADKTFITALVVLTLISCIPFGLGIYLFFSKGFDIQTIIMDTPRTVLATLPLYAPAMWLAYSANRKSNLSKRLIEEYTHKEALSKTFEGLAKQIETLGDDEISNNLRVKLLYNMVSMSSENPGALIKGYNKSDHPFMDIIDKSTNLTNALEKLSHFPGVKSIAASILGKVETHQDEKIKKGLTTNSILSEDEN
;
A
#
# COMPACT_ATOMS: atom_id res chain seq x y z
N MET A 1 -72.16 31.29 -66.99
CA MET A 1 -72.45 31.16 -65.54
C MET A 1 -73.03 29.80 -65.17
N TYR A 2 -74.11 29.27 -65.79
CA TYR A 2 -74.57 27.90 -65.48
C TYR A 2 -73.59 26.82 -65.99
N ASP A 3 -73.19 26.93 -67.26
CA ASP A 3 -72.27 25.97 -67.91
C ASP A 3 -70.84 26.04 -67.34
N GLU A 4 -70.43 27.18 -66.77
CA GLU A 4 -69.13 27.30 -66.05
C GLU A 4 -69.15 26.61 -64.69
N ILE A 5 -70.33 26.49 -64.05
CA ILE A 5 -70.46 25.89 -62.73
C ILE A 5 -70.64 24.36 -62.84
N PHE A 6 -71.43 23.89 -63.81
CA PHE A 6 -71.83 22.49 -63.93
C PHE A 6 -71.23 21.74 -65.13
N GLY A 7 -70.46 22.42 -65.99
CA GLY A 7 -69.89 21.82 -67.20
C GLY A 7 -70.90 21.71 -68.33
N TYR A 8 -70.43 21.35 -69.52
CA TYR A 8 -71.27 21.10 -70.68
C TYR A 8 -70.65 20.01 -71.58
N ASP A 9 -71.47 19.24 -72.27
CA ASP A 9 -71.00 18.23 -73.21
C ASP A 9 -70.77 18.86 -74.59
N GLU A 10 -69.54 18.78 -75.08
CA GLU A 10 -69.18 19.25 -76.43
C GLU A 10 -69.17 18.04 -77.38
N GLU A 11 -70.03 18.06 -78.41
CA GLU A 11 -70.02 17.06 -79.47
C GLU A 11 -68.92 17.42 -80.48
N ASN A 12 -67.88 16.57 -80.58
CA ASN A 12 -66.85 16.74 -81.58
C ASN A 12 -67.35 16.22 -82.93
N VAL A 13 -67.49 17.09 -83.94
CA VAL A 13 -67.90 16.72 -85.30
C VAL A 13 -66.68 16.73 -86.21
N GLU A 14 -65.72 15.86 -85.93
CA GLU A 14 -64.76 15.40 -86.93
C GLU A 14 -64.79 13.86 -86.95
N GLU A 15 -65.33 13.34 -88.06
CA GLU A 15 -65.38 11.93 -88.50
C GLU A 15 -66.20 10.92 -87.65
N GLU A 16 -67.42 10.65 -88.14
CA GLU A 16 -68.30 9.46 -88.01
C GLU A 16 -68.33 8.57 -86.74
N THR A 17 -67.87 9.06 -85.59
CA THR A 17 -68.17 8.48 -84.27
C THR A 17 -68.57 9.57 -83.29
N LYS A 18 -69.84 9.56 -82.86
CA LYS A 18 -70.34 10.46 -81.81
C LYS A 18 -69.64 10.17 -80.48
N ASN A 19 -68.54 10.85 -80.21
CA ASN A 19 -67.95 10.90 -78.87
C ASN A 19 -68.22 12.29 -78.28
N SER A 20 -69.08 12.34 -77.28
CA SER A 20 -69.30 13.53 -76.45
C SER A 20 -68.15 13.66 -75.46
N THR A 21 -67.40 14.74 -75.51
CA THR A 21 -66.39 15.05 -74.49
C THR A 21 -66.98 16.06 -73.51
N HIS A 22 -67.18 15.63 -72.27
CA HIS A 22 -67.67 16.49 -71.19
C HIS A 22 -66.60 17.52 -70.83
N VAL A 23 -66.91 18.81 -71.00
CA VAL A 23 -66.06 19.93 -70.60
C VAL A 23 -66.37 20.24 -69.13
N GLU A 24 -65.38 20.01 -68.26
CA GLU A 24 -65.53 20.03 -66.80
C GLU A 24 -65.96 21.41 -66.27
N GLY A 25 -67.03 21.44 -65.48
CA GLY A 25 -67.43 22.63 -64.73
C GLY A 25 -66.60 22.83 -63.46
N LEU A 26 -66.71 24.01 -62.84
CA LEU A 26 -66.07 24.32 -61.55
C LEU A 26 -66.42 23.29 -60.46
N LYS A 27 -67.64 22.72 -60.49
CA LYS A 27 -68.07 21.67 -59.57
C LYS A 27 -67.31 20.36 -59.79
N ASP A 28 -67.16 19.91 -61.04
CA ASP A 28 -66.44 18.67 -61.34
C ASP A 28 -64.94 18.79 -61.03
N ILE A 29 -64.36 19.96 -61.28
CA ILE A 29 -62.99 20.28 -60.88
C ILE A 29 -62.87 20.24 -59.36
N LEU A 30 -63.83 20.80 -58.62
CA LEU A 30 -63.83 20.78 -57.16
C LEU A 30 -63.94 19.35 -56.61
N ASP A 31 -64.85 18.54 -57.15
CA ASP A 31 -65.05 17.14 -56.74
C ASP A 31 -63.79 16.31 -57.05
N LYS A 32 -63.19 16.44 -58.24
CA LYS A 32 -61.91 15.80 -58.59
C LYS A 32 -60.77 16.24 -57.67
N THR A 33 -60.71 17.53 -57.33
CA THR A 33 -59.68 18.06 -56.42
C THR A 33 -59.88 17.52 -55.01
N TYR A 34 -61.14 17.38 -54.56
CA TYR A 34 -61.48 16.82 -53.25
C TYR A 34 -61.18 15.32 -53.16
N GLU A 35 -61.50 14.55 -54.20
CA GLU A 35 -61.14 13.13 -54.30
C GLU A 35 -59.62 12.93 -54.30
N LYS A 36 -58.90 13.75 -55.09
CA LYS A 36 -57.43 13.72 -55.13
C LYS A 36 -56.82 14.08 -53.78
N LEU A 37 -57.30 15.13 -53.13
CA LEU A 37 -56.86 15.53 -51.79
C LEU A 37 -57.13 14.43 -50.75
N THR A 38 -58.28 13.76 -50.83
CA THR A 38 -58.63 12.66 -49.94
C THR A 38 -57.71 11.45 -50.16
N SER A 39 -57.39 11.13 -51.42
CA SER A 39 -56.45 10.08 -51.78
C SER A 39 -55.03 10.38 -51.30
N ASP A 40 -54.53 11.60 -51.56
CA ASP A 40 -53.21 12.05 -51.14
C ASP A 40 -53.08 12.05 -49.61
N PHE A 41 -54.13 12.47 -48.89
CA PHE A 41 -54.16 12.43 -47.43
C PHE A 41 -54.17 11.00 -46.88
N GLY A 42 -54.88 10.08 -47.55
CA GLY A 42 -54.85 8.65 -47.25
C GLY A 42 -53.45 8.05 -47.43
N ASN A 43 -52.79 8.37 -48.54
CA ASN A 43 -51.41 7.93 -48.83
C ASN A 43 -50.42 8.49 -47.81
N LEU A 44 -50.49 9.79 -47.51
CA LEU A 44 -49.62 10.44 -46.52
C LEU A 44 -49.77 9.82 -45.13
N ARG A 45 -51.01 9.45 -44.74
CA ARG A 45 -51.26 8.76 -43.47
C ARG A 45 -50.62 7.37 -43.44
N MET A 46 -50.70 6.61 -44.54
CA MET A 46 -50.05 5.31 -44.65
C MET A 46 -48.52 5.43 -44.60
N GLU A 47 -47.94 6.40 -45.31
CA GLU A 47 -46.50 6.68 -45.25
C GLU A 47 -46.07 7.09 -43.85
N PHE A 48 -46.83 7.95 -43.17
CA PHE A 48 -46.55 8.36 -41.80
C PHE A 48 -46.59 7.19 -40.82
N ASP A 49 -47.59 6.33 -40.91
CA ASP A 49 -47.70 5.13 -40.05
C ASP A 49 -46.56 4.13 -40.31
N ASN A 50 -46.15 3.97 -41.57
CA ASN A 50 -45.01 3.13 -41.94
C ASN A 50 -43.69 3.73 -41.43
N LEU A 51 -43.47 5.03 -41.63
CA LEU A 51 -42.26 5.73 -41.17
C LEU A 51 -42.17 5.73 -39.65
N LYS A 52 -43.30 5.89 -38.94
CA LYS A 52 -43.37 5.75 -37.48
C LYS A 52 -42.95 4.35 -37.03
N LYS A 53 -43.46 3.29 -37.68
CA LYS A 53 -43.08 1.91 -37.36
C LYS A 53 -41.61 1.65 -37.64
N GLU A 54 -41.12 2.04 -38.81
CA GLU A 54 -39.73 1.87 -39.21
C GLU A 54 -38.78 2.59 -38.23
N LYS A 55 -39.07 3.85 -37.89
CA LYS A 55 -38.29 4.61 -36.91
C LYS A 55 -38.37 4.03 -35.51
N PHE A 56 -39.53 3.52 -35.09
CA PHE A 56 -39.67 2.87 -33.79
C PHE A 56 -38.88 1.55 -33.73
N ASP A 57 -38.89 0.75 -34.79
CA ASP A 57 -38.11 -0.48 -34.89
C ASP A 57 -36.60 -0.20 -34.95
N GLU A 58 -36.19 0.84 -35.69
CA GLU A 58 -34.81 1.30 -35.77
C GLU A 58 -34.31 1.75 -34.38
N ILE A 59 -35.06 2.62 -33.69
CA ILE A 59 -34.73 3.09 -32.34
C ILE A 59 -34.72 1.92 -31.34
N SER A 60 -35.67 1.00 -31.45
CA SER A 60 -35.75 -0.16 -30.55
C SER A 60 -34.56 -1.09 -30.74
N LYS A 61 -34.12 -1.31 -31.98
CA LYS A 61 -32.91 -2.09 -32.29
C LYS A 61 -31.64 -1.40 -31.78
N ASP A 62 -31.45 -0.11 -32.06
CA ASP A 62 -30.29 0.66 -31.57
C ASP A 62 -30.26 0.69 -30.03
N TYR A 63 -31.41 0.88 -29.38
CA TYR A 63 -31.51 0.83 -27.93
C TYR A 63 -31.12 -0.55 -27.38
N ALA A 64 -31.64 -1.63 -27.97
CA ALA A 64 -31.30 -3.00 -27.56
C ALA A 64 -29.79 -3.30 -27.73
N GLU A 65 -29.19 -2.83 -28.83
CA GLU A 65 -27.77 -2.99 -29.09
C GLU A 65 -26.90 -2.19 -28.10
N ARG A 66 -27.29 -0.95 -27.80
CA ARG A 66 -26.63 -0.13 -26.77
C ARG A 66 -26.73 -0.77 -25.39
N VAL A 67 -27.91 -1.23 -24.99
CA VAL A 67 -28.10 -1.93 -23.71
C VAL A 67 -27.21 -3.16 -23.62
N LYS A 68 -27.16 -3.98 -24.68
CA LYS A 68 -26.27 -5.13 -24.75
C LYS A 68 -24.80 -4.72 -24.58
N THR A 69 -24.37 -3.69 -25.29
CA THR A 69 -23.01 -3.15 -25.21
C THR A 69 -22.67 -2.64 -23.80
N TYR A 70 -23.61 -1.96 -23.13
CA TYR A 70 -23.41 -1.48 -21.75
C TYR A 70 -23.25 -2.63 -20.76
N VAL A 71 -24.07 -3.68 -20.88
CA VAL A 71 -23.97 -4.87 -20.01
C VAL A 71 -22.64 -5.59 -20.22
N GLU A 72 -22.22 -5.80 -21.48
CA GLU A 72 -20.92 -6.40 -21.80
C GLU A 72 -19.74 -5.56 -21.28
N LEU A 73 -19.83 -4.23 -21.39
CA LEU A 73 -18.81 -3.32 -20.86
C LEU A 73 -18.75 -3.39 -19.33
N GLN A 74 -19.90 -3.41 -18.65
CA GLN A 74 -19.97 -3.52 -17.20
C GLN A 74 -19.32 -4.82 -16.70
N GLN A 75 -19.66 -5.97 -17.30
CA GLN A 75 -19.05 -7.26 -16.98
C GLN A 75 -17.53 -7.25 -17.20
N LYS A 76 -17.07 -6.57 -18.25
CA LYS A 76 -15.63 -6.42 -18.53
C LYS A 76 -14.93 -5.55 -17.47
N ILE A 77 -15.57 -4.49 -16.98
CA ILE A 77 -15.02 -3.66 -15.90
C ILE A 77 -14.93 -4.47 -14.60
N GLU A 78 -15.99 -5.21 -14.26
CA GLU A 78 -16.05 -6.03 -13.04
C GLU A 78 -14.98 -7.14 -13.05
N SER A 79 -14.75 -7.81 -14.18
CA SER A 79 -13.70 -8.83 -14.32
C SER A 79 -12.27 -8.26 -14.29
N LEU A 80 -12.06 -7.01 -14.71
CA LEU A 80 -10.73 -6.38 -14.67
C LEU A 80 -10.38 -5.80 -13.29
N LEU A 81 -11.36 -5.52 -12.44
CA LEU A 81 -11.18 -4.86 -11.15
C LEU A 81 -10.25 -5.63 -10.17
N PRO A 82 -10.38 -6.96 -10.00
CA PRO A 82 -9.47 -7.74 -9.16
C PRO A 82 -8.01 -7.67 -9.63
N GLY A 83 -7.79 -7.71 -10.94
CA GLY A 83 -6.45 -7.60 -11.54
C GLY A 83 -5.83 -6.22 -11.35
N ALA A 84 -6.62 -5.15 -11.60
CA ALA A 84 -6.16 -3.79 -11.37
C ALA A 84 -5.82 -3.51 -9.89
N MET A 85 -6.64 -4.01 -8.96
CA MET A 85 -6.41 -3.90 -7.52
C MET A 85 -5.16 -4.67 -7.09
N SER A 86 -4.99 -5.91 -7.53
CA SER A 86 -3.79 -6.74 -7.29
C SER A 86 -2.52 -6.05 -7.81
N ALA A 87 -2.54 -5.54 -9.04
CA ALA A 87 -1.42 -4.84 -9.64
C ALA A 87 -1.05 -3.57 -8.85
N GLY A 88 -2.05 -2.78 -8.46
CA GLY A 88 -1.85 -1.57 -7.67
C GLY A 88 -1.25 -1.85 -6.29
N LEU A 89 -1.83 -2.82 -5.56
CA LEU A 89 -1.34 -3.20 -4.22
C LEU A 89 0.06 -3.83 -4.28
N SER A 90 0.28 -4.77 -5.21
CA SER A 90 1.59 -5.42 -5.36
C SER A 90 2.68 -4.44 -5.74
N SER A 91 2.40 -3.46 -6.61
CA SER A 91 3.34 -2.38 -6.92
C SER A 91 3.64 -1.51 -5.68
N ALA A 92 2.62 -1.12 -4.91
CA ALA A 92 2.83 -0.33 -3.71
C ALA A 92 3.67 -1.06 -2.65
N TYR A 93 3.45 -2.37 -2.47
CA TYR A 93 4.26 -3.20 -1.58
C TYR A 93 5.68 -3.41 -2.12
N TYR A 94 5.84 -3.58 -3.43
CA TYR A 94 7.15 -3.62 -4.09
C TYR A 94 7.95 -2.35 -3.83
N ASP A 95 7.36 -1.18 -4.05
CA ASP A 95 8.01 0.12 -3.83
C ASP A 95 8.38 0.33 -2.36
N LYS A 96 7.51 -0.10 -1.43
CA LYS A 96 7.81 -0.06 0.01
C LYS A 96 8.97 -0.98 0.37
N ARG A 97 8.98 -2.22 -0.13
CA ARG A 97 10.09 -3.16 0.06
C ARG A 97 11.41 -2.58 -0.46
N GLU A 98 11.39 -1.99 -1.65
CA GLU A 98 12.59 -1.40 -2.27
C GLU A 98 13.14 -0.22 -1.47
N ASN A 99 12.26 0.62 -0.93
CA ASN A 99 12.67 1.71 -0.04
C ASN A 99 13.26 1.18 1.28
N GLU A 100 12.66 0.15 1.88
CA GLU A 100 13.20 -0.48 3.09
C GLU A 100 14.54 -1.20 2.84
N LEU A 101 14.75 -1.78 1.65
CA LEU A 101 16.05 -2.33 1.25
C LEU A 101 17.13 -1.24 1.24
N LYS A 102 16.83 -0.07 0.67
CA LYS A 102 17.75 1.07 0.65
C LYS A 102 18.05 1.61 2.06
N GLU A 103 17.03 1.72 2.91
CA GLU A 103 17.20 2.13 4.31
C GLU A 103 18.03 1.11 5.10
N ARG A 104 17.80 -0.19 4.89
CA ARG A 104 18.60 -1.26 5.49
C ARG A 104 20.06 -1.18 5.05
N ASP A 105 20.31 -1.04 3.75
CA ASP A 105 21.68 -0.96 3.21
C ASP A 105 22.41 0.29 3.74
N LYS A 106 21.69 1.40 3.91
CA LYS A 106 22.21 2.61 4.56
C LYS A 106 22.52 2.39 6.03
N ALA A 107 21.64 1.68 6.76
CA ALA A 107 21.85 1.33 8.16
C ALA A 107 23.07 0.39 8.31
N ASP A 108 23.22 -0.61 7.44
CA ASP A 108 24.36 -1.53 7.43
C ASP A 108 25.68 -0.80 7.14
N LYS A 109 25.70 0.12 6.17
CA LYS A 109 26.87 0.99 5.93
C LYS A 109 27.20 1.87 7.13
N THR A 110 26.19 2.43 7.79
CA THR A 110 26.35 3.24 9.01
C THR A 110 26.92 2.39 10.14
N PHE A 111 26.46 1.15 10.28
CA PHE A 111 26.98 0.20 11.27
C PHE A 111 28.45 -0.15 11.05
N ILE A 112 28.83 -0.48 9.80
CA ILE A 112 30.23 -0.74 9.44
C ILE A 112 31.10 0.49 9.71
N THR A 113 30.63 1.67 9.33
CA THR A 113 31.34 2.94 9.59
C THR A 113 31.54 3.15 11.08
N ALA A 114 30.52 2.90 11.91
CA ALA A 114 30.62 3.01 13.35
C ALA A 114 31.64 2.02 13.93
N LEU A 115 31.71 0.78 13.43
CA LEU A 115 32.73 -0.20 13.82
C LEU A 115 34.15 0.23 13.45
N VAL A 116 34.33 0.83 12.27
CA VAL A 116 35.63 1.38 11.85
C VAL A 116 36.04 2.51 12.79
N VAL A 117 35.13 3.44 13.10
CA VAL A 117 35.40 4.52 14.06
C VAL A 117 35.74 3.96 15.45
N LEU A 118 35.01 2.96 15.93
CA LEU A 118 35.27 2.32 17.22
C LEU A 118 36.66 1.65 17.25
N THR A 119 37.07 1.03 16.14
CA THR A 119 38.39 0.44 15.96
C THR A 119 39.48 1.51 15.99
N LEU A 120 39.27 2.65 15.31
CA LEU A 120 40.21 3.78 15.33
C LEU A 120 40.35 4.38 16.73
N ILE A 121 39.25 4.52 17.48
CA ILE A 121 39.28 4.99 18.87
C ILE A 121 40.10 4.02 19.74
N SER A 122 39.94 2.71 19.53
CA SER A 122 40.72 1.68 20.24
C SER A 122 42.21 1.73 19.94
N CYS A 123 42.61 2.20 18.77
CA CYS A 123 44.02 2.39 18.42
C CYS A 123 44.66 3.61 19.10
N ILE A 124 43.90 4.60 19.60
CA ILE A 124 44.42 5.82 20.23
C ILE A 124 45.40 5.54 21.39
N PRO A 125 45.06 4.75 22.42
CA PRO A 125 45.98 4.48 23.54
C PRO A 125 47.26 3.78 23.09
N PHE A 126 47.17 2.86 22.11
CA PHE A 126 48.36 2.20 21.53
C PHE A 126 49.22 3.19 20.73
N GLY A 127 48.61 4.06 19.94
CA GLY A 127 49.32 5.10 19.19
C GLY A 127 50.05 6.09 20.09
N LEU A 128 49.41 6.49 21.21
CA LEU A 128 50.05 7.31 22.25
C LEU A 128 51.22 6.58 22.91
N GLY A 129 51.07 5.28 23.22
CA GLY A 129 52.15 4.46 23.77
C GLY A 129 53.36 4.37 22.83
N ILE A 130 53.13 4.12 21.53
CA ILE A 130 54.19 4.10 20.51
C ILE A 130 54.87 5.47 20.40
N TYR A 131 54.09 6.55 20.39
CA TYR A 131 54.63 7.91 20.33
C TYR A 131 55.51 8.24 21.56
N LEU A 132 55.07 7.90 22.77
CA LEU A 132 55.83 8.11 24.01
C LEU A 132 57.12 7.29 24.04
N PHE A 133 57.09 6.06 23.51
CA PHE A 133 58.28 5.21 23.39
C PHE A 133 59.32 5.78 22.43
N PHE A 134 58.93 6.10 21.19
CA PHE A 134 59.88 6.54 20.15
C PHE A 134 60.33 8.01 20.27
N SER A 135 59.44 8.93 20.65
CA SER A 135 59.79 10.37 20.72
C SER A 135 60.32 10.82 22.08
N LYS A 136 59.91 10.17 23.17
CA LYS A 136 60.27 10.61 24.54
C LYS A 136 61.13 9.61 25.32
N GLY A 137 61.42 8.43 24.75
CA GLY A 137 62.33 7.46 25.35
C GLY A 137 61.85 6.88 26.68
N PHE A 138 60.54 6.84 26.91
CA PHE A 138 59.97 6.24 28.13
C PHE A 138 60.22 4.73 28.16
N ASP A 139 60.49 4.19 29.36
CA ASP A 139 60.59 2.76 29.56
C ASP A 139 59.23 2.07 29.37
N ILE A 140 59.26 0.86 28.84
CA ILE A 140 58.09 0.05 28.49
C ILE A 140 57.22 -0.21 29.73
N GLN A 141 57.85 -0.36 30.90
CA GLN A 141 57.15 -0.57 32.17
C GLN A 141 56.28 0.64 32.56
N THR A 142 56.78 1.86 32.35
CA THR A 142 56.05 3.09 32.67
C THR A 142 54.85 3.28 31.75
N ILE A 143 55.01 2.97 30.46
CA ILE A 143 53.94 3.05 29.45
C ILE A 143 52.81 2.06 29.78
N ILE A 144 53.15 0.84 30.19
CA ILE A 144 52.16 -0.17 30.58
C ILE A 144 51.38 0.29 31.82
N MET A 145 52.04 0.91 32.79
CA MET A 145 51.40 1.40 34.01
C MET A 145 50.45 2.58 33.74
N ASP A 146 50.76 3.43 32.77
CA ASP A 146 49.94 4.59 32.37
C ASP A 146 48.85 4.27 31.33
N THR A 147 48.91 3.08 30.70
CA THR A 147 47.95 2.64 29.70
C THR A 147 46.50 2.61 30.22
N PRO A 148 46.20 2.08 31.43
CA PRO A 148 44.83 2.09 31.98
C PRO A 148 44.25 3.50 32.12
N ARG A 149 45.06 4.49 32.52
CA ARG A 149 44.63 5.89 32.64
C ARG A 149 44.28 6.48 31.27
N THR A 150 45.09 6.15 30.26
CA THR A 150 44.88 6.59 28.88
C THR A 150 43.62 5.94 28.28
N VAL A 151 43.39 4.64 28.52
CA VAL A 151 42.15 3.95 28.12
C VAL A 151 40.93 4.59 28.78
N LEU A 152 41.00 4.87 30.08
CA LEU A 152 39.90 5.51 30.82
C LEU A 152 39.58 6.91 30.28
N ALA A 153 40.61 7.68 29.87
CA ALA A 153 40.44 8.99 29.24
C ALA A 153 39.76 8.92 27.86
N THR A 154 39.90 7.80 27.14
CA THR A 154 39.22 7.59 25.84
C THR A 154 37.78 7.11 25.96
N LEU A 155 37.33 6.71 27.17
CA LEU A 155 36.00 6.13 27.40
C LEU A 155 34.82 7.01 26.94
N PRO A 156 34.82 8.34 27.17
CA PRO A 156 33.76 9.23 26.67
C PRO A 156 33.63 9.24 25.14
N LEU A 157 34.73 8.96 24.42
CA LEU A 157 34.76 8.93 22.96
C LEU A 157 34.06 7.70 22.38
N TYR A 158 33.99 6.59 23.14
CA TYR A 158 33.28 5.38 22.72
C TYR A 158 31.76 5.55 22.77
N ALA A 159 31.22 6.36 23.68
CA ALA A 159 29.78 6.44 23.91
C ALA A 159 28.99 6.88 22.66
N PRO A 160 29.37 7.93 21.90
CA PRO A 160 28.69 8.30 20.66
C PRO A 160 28.82 7.25 19.56
N ALA A 161 30.01 6.66 19.38
CA ALA A 161 30.26 5.65 18.36
C ALA A 161 29.44 4.37 18.64
N MET A 162 29.37 3.96 19.90
CA MET A 162 28.58 2.81 20.33
C MET A 162 27.07 3.06 20.20
N TRP A 163 26.61 4.29 20.45
CA TRP A 163 25.23 4.69 20.15
C TRP A 163 24.89 4.56 18.66
N LEU A 164 25.75 5.09 17.80
CA LEU A 164 25.56 5.02 16.35
C LEU A 164 25.51 3.56 15.88
N ALA A 165 26.43 2.72 16.35
CA ALA A 165 26.43 1.29 16.04
C ALA A 165 25.14 0.60 16.52
N TYR A 166 24.72 0.87 17.77
CA TYR A 166 23.52 0.27 18.34
C TYR A 166 22.24 0.64 17.56
N SER A 167 22.05 1.94 17.32
CA SER A 167 20.89 2.46 16.61
C SER A 167 20.85 2.00 15.15
N ALA A 168 22.00 1.95 14.46
CA ALA A 168 22.10 1.42 13.11
C ALA A 168 21.73 -0.07 13.03
N ASN A 169 22.26 -0.89 13.96
CA ASN A 169 21.91 -2.32 14.03
C ASN A 169 20.42 -2.54 14.34
N ARG A 170 19.83 -1.75 15.24
CA ARG A 170 18.39 -1.82 15.53
C ARG A 170 17.55 -1.48 14.30
N LYS A 171 17.91 -0.42 13.56
CA LYS A 171 17.25 -0.04 12.30
C LYS A 171 17.36 -1.12 11.23
N SER A 172 18.54 -1.73 11.04
CA SER A 172 18.73 -2.82 10.08
C SER A 172 17.84 -4.04 10.40
N ASN A 173 17.79 -4.45 11.67
CA ASN A 173 16.93 -5.56 12.09
C ASN A 173 15.44 -5.25 11.96
N LEU A 174 15.05 -4.00 12.19
CA LEU A 174 13.69 -3.54 11.94
C LEU A 174 13.34 -3.65 10.45
N SER A 175 14.16 -3.06 9.57
CA SER A 175 13.92 -3.10 8.12
C SER A 175 13.88 -4.52 7.56
N LYS A 176 14.69 -5.48 8.05
CA LYS A 176 14.59 -6.90 7.66
C LYS A 176 13.18 -7.44 7.85
N ARG A 177 12.56 -7.16 9.00
CA ARG A 177 11.20 -7.60 9.27
C ARG A 177 10.19 -6.91 8.35
N LEU A 178 10.30 -5.59 8.16
CA LEU A 178 9.40 -4.89 7.25
C LEU A 178 9.52 -5.43 5.81
N ILE A 179 10.72 -5.76 5.36
CA ILE A 179 10.97 -6.37 4.05
C ILE A 179 10.24 -7.72 3.93
N GLU A 180 10.33 -8.59 4.93
CA GLU A 180 9.62 -9.88 4.96
C GLU A 180 8.10 -9.67 4.89
N GLU A 181 7.57 -8.75 5.70
CA GLU A 181 6.13 -8.42 5.72
C GLU A 181 5.64 -7.86 4.38
N TYR A 182 6.36 -6.89 3.79
CA TYR A 182 6.00 -6.32 2.49
C TYR A 182 6.13 -7.35 1.36
N THR A 183 7.14 -8.23 1.42
CA THR A 183 7.29 -9.33 0.45
C THR A 183 6.11 -10.30 0.55
N HIS A 184 5.68 -10.64 1.77
CA HIS A 184 4.51 -11.47 1.98
C HIS A 184 3.23 -10.79 1.46
N LYS A 185 3.03 -9.51 1.77
CA LYS A 185 1.87 -8.73 1.27
C LYS A 185 1.86 -8.56 -0.26
N GLU A 186 3.02 -8.39 -0.88
CA GLU A 186 3.18 -8.38 -2.34
C GLU A 186 2.79 -9.73 -2.94
N ALA A 187 3.33 -10.83 -2.41
CA ALA A 187 3.03 -12.18 -2.86
C ALA A 187 1.53 -12.49 -2.71
N LEU A 188 0.93 -12.15 -1.58
CA LEU A 188 -0.50 -12.30 -1.33
C LEU A 188 -1.34 -11.54 -2.36
N SER A 189 -1.00 -10.28 -2.63
CA SER A 189 -1.71 -9.47 -3.62
C SER A 189 -1.69 -10.13 -5.00
N LYS A 190 -0.53 -10.64 -5.44
CA LYS A 190 -0.39 -11.39 -6.69
C LYS A 190 -1.17 -12.71 -6.68
N THR A 191 -1.19 -13.44 -5.56
CA THR A 191 -1.97 -14.68 -5.45
C THR A 191 -3.49 -14.42 -5.45
N PHE A 192 -3.94 -13.29 -4.92
CA PHE A 192 -5.35 -12.89 -4.90
C PHE A 192 -5.91 -12.80 -6.33
N GLU A 193 -5.16 -12.22 -7.27
CA GLU A 193 -5.56 -12.17 -8.68
C GLU A 193 -5.68 -13.56 -9.30
N GLY A 194 -4.69 -14.43 -9.08
CA GLY A 194 -4.72 -15.80 -9.59
C GLY A 194 -5.90 -16.60 -9.03
N LEU A 195 -6.18 -16.46 -7.73
CA LEU A 195 -7.32 -17.12 -7.07
C LEU A 195 -8.65 -16.53 -7.51
N ALA A 196 -8.76 -15.21 -7.65
CA ALA A 196 -9.97 -14.54 -8.15
C ALA A 196 -10.32 -15.06 -9.55
N LYS A 197 -9.32 -15.18 -10.44
CA LYS A 197 -9.50 -15.72 -11.80
C LYS A 197 -9.89 -17.20 -11.80
N GLN A 198 -9.31 -18.01 -10.91
CA GLN A 198 -9.70 -19.42 -10.76
C GLN A 198 -11.16 -19.54 -10.30
N ILE A 199 -11.58 -18.75 -9.32
CA ILE A 199 -12.96 -18.76 -8.82
C ILE A 199 -13.94 -18.29 -9.91
N GLU A 200 -13.57 -17.29 -10.71
CA GLU A 200 -14.38 -16.87 -11.87
C GLU A 200 -14.54 -18.00 -12.90
N THR A 201 -13.51 -18.83 -13.08
CA THR A 201 -13.55 -19.99 -13.98
C THR A 201 -14.42 -21.12 -13.47
N LEU A 202 -14.66 -21.22 -12.15
CA LEU A 202 -15.55 -22.24 -11.56
C LEU A 202 -17.03 -21.99 -11.91
N GLY A 203 -17.40 -20.80 -12.41
CA GLY A 203 -18.78 -20.44 -12.72
C GLY A 203 -19.54 -19.83 -11.54
N ASP A 204 -20.85 -19.67 -11.71
CA ASP A 204 -21.73 -18.95 -10.78
C ASP A 204 -22.54 -19.92 -9.89
N ASP A 205 -21.82 -20.83 -9.24
CA ASP A 205 -22.39 -21.73 -8.24
C ASP A 205 -22.33 -21.12 -6.81
N GLU A 206 -23.08 -21.71 -5.88
CA GLU A 206 -23.11 -21.29 -4.47
C GLU A 206 -21.72 -21.37 -3.80
N ILE A 207 -20.88 -22.32 -4.23
CA ILE A 207 -19.54 -22.58 -3.71
C ILE A 207 -18.57 -21.47 -4.14
N SER A 208 -18.64 -21.04 -5.40
CA SER A 208 -17.87 -19.95 -6.01
C SER A 208 -18.17 -18.63 -5.32
N ASN A 209 -19.44 -18.33 -5.05
CA ASN A 209 -19.81 -17.16 -4.27
C ASN A 209 -19.29 -17.23 -2.82
N ASN A 210 -19.33 -18.40 -2.17
CA ASN A 210 -18.73 -18.57 -0.85
C ASN A 210 -17.21 -18.36 -0.86
N LEU A 211 -16.52 -18.90 -1.88
CA LEU A 211 -15.08 -18.73 -2.09
C LEU A 211 -14.70 -17.27 -2.33
N ARG A 212 -15.47 -16.52 -3.14
CA ARG A 212 -15.28 -15.07 -3.36
C ARG A 212 -15.36 -14.30 -2.04
N VAL A 213 -16.40 -14.55 -1.24
CA VAL A 213 -16.57 -13.90 0.07
C VAL A 213 -15.41 -14.24 1.01
N LYS A 214 -14.99 -15.50 1.05
CA LYS A 214 -13.88 -15.95 1.90
C LYS A 214 -12.54 -15.35 1.45
N LEU A 215 -12.31 -15.25 0.15
CA LEU A 215 -11.13 -14.61 -0.43
C LEU A 215 -11.06 -13.13 -0.04
N LEU A 216 -12.16 -12.39 -0.20
CA LEU A 216 -12.26 -10.98 0.19
C LEU A 216 -12.04 -10.81 1.70
N TYR A 217 -12.68 -11.65 2.52
CA TYR A 217 -12.49 -11.63 3.97
C TYR A 217 -11.03 -11.85 4.37
N ASN A 218 -10.38 -12.86 3.78
CA ASN A 218 -8.97 -13.15 4.05
C ASN A 218 -8.07 -11.98 3.62
N MET A 219 -8.30 -11.41 2.44
CA MET A 219 -7.54 -10.26 1.94
C MET A 219 -7.68 -9.04 2.85
N VAL A 220 -8.90 -8.70 3.27
CA VAL A 220 -9.16 -7.58 4.19
C VAL A 220 -8.52 -7.84 5.55
N SER A 221 -8.68 -9.05 6.10
CA SER A 221 -8.12 -9.41 7.41
C SER A 221 -6.58 -9.28 7.41
N MET A 222 -5.91 -9.77 6.36
CA MET A 222 -4.45 -9.68 6.23
C MET A 222 -3.95 -8.26 5.92
N SER A 223 -4.73 -7.46 5.19
CA SER A 223 -4.40 -6.05 4.95
C SER A 223 -4.61 -5.17 6.19
N SER A 224 -5.54 -5.54 7.07
CA SER A 224 -5.88 -4.81 8.30
C SER A 224 -4.79 -4.95 9.38
N GLU A 225 -3.96 -6.00 9.30
CA GLU A 225 -2.83 -6.15 10.20
C GLU A 225 -1.78 -5.04 9.97
N ASN A 226 -1.73 -4.10 10.93
CA ASN A 226 -0.81 -2.99 10.93
C ASN A 226 0.63 -3.49 11.16
N PRO A 227 1.58 -3.18 10.25
CA PRO A 227 2.99 -3.58 10.42
C PRO A 227 3.62 -3.05 11.72
N GLY A 228 3.11 -1.93 12.25
CA GLY A 228 3.50 -1.35 13.54
C GLY A 228 3.17 -2.21 14.76
N ALA A 229 2.08 -2.98 14.72
CA ALA A 229 1.64 -3.81 15.84
C ALA A 229 2.56 -5.01 16.09
N LEU A 230 3.20 -5.48 15.02
CA LEU A 230 4.10 -6.61 15.04
C LEU A 230 5.49 -6.20 15.57
N ILE A 231 5.93 -4.95 15.35
CA ILE A 231 7.23 -4.43 15.82
C ILE A 231 7.28 -4.32 17.35
N LYS A 232 7.91 -5.30 18.01
CA LYS A 232 8.14 -5.26 19.45
C LYS A 232 9.06 -4.07 19.78
N GLY A 233 8.59 -3.17 20.65
CA GLY A 233 9.40 -2.10 21.22
C GLY A 233 9.45 -0.80 20.43
N TYR A 234 8.53 -0.53 19.50
CA TYR A 234 8.43 0.80 18.85
C TYR A 234 8.34 1.94 19.89
N ASN A 235 7.71 1.66 21.04
CA ASN A 235 7.56 2.59 22.15
C ASN A 235 8.75 2.61 23.14
N LYS A 236 9.85 1.91 22.85
CA LYS A 236 11.04 1.89 23.70
C LYS A 236 12.11 2.81 23.13
N SER A 237 12.61 3.72 23.97
CA SER A 237 13.65 4.68 23.61
C SER A 237 14.83 3.98 22.94
N ASP A 238 15.34 4.55 21.85
CA ASP A 238 16.54 4.08 21.11
C ASP A 238 17.85 4.25 21.89
N HIS A 239 17.78 4.45 23.22
CA HIS A 239 18.93 4.69 24.05
C HIS A 239 19.64 3.37 24.41
N PRO A 240 20.86 3.12 23.91
CA PRO A 240 21.61 1.89 24.15
C PRO A 240 21.80 1.64 25.63
N PHE A 241 22.12 2.67 26.42
CA PHE A 241 22.31 2.51 27.86
C PHE A 241 21.01 2.18 28.60
N MET A 242 19.86 2.76 28.20
CA MET A 242 18.59 2.51 28.89
C MET A 242 18.10 1.09 28.59
N ASP A 243 18.24 0.63 27.34
CA ASP A 243 17.85 -0.72 26.95
C ASP A 243 18.78 -1.79 27.56
N ILE A 244 20.07 -1.48 27.77
CA ILE A 244 20.99 -2.35 28.51
C ILE A 244 20.61 -2.42 30.00
N ILE A 245 20.27 -1.28 30.62
CA ILE A 245 19.82 -1.24 32.02
C ILE A 245 18.53 -2.05 32.18
N ASP A 246 17.56 -1.87 31.30
CA ASP A 246 16.29 -2.62 31.30
C ASP A 246 16.50 -4.12 31.10
N LYS A 247 17.46 -4.53 30.25
CA LYS A 247 17.80 -5.96 30.08
C LYS A 247 18.50 -6.51 31.32
N SER A 248 19.34 -5.71 31.97
CA SER A 248 20.03 -6.10 33.21
C SER A 248 19.04 -6.32 34.35
N THR A 249 18.05 -5.45 34.52
CA THR A 249 17.01 -5.62 35.56
C THR A 249 16.17 -6.86 35.30
N ASN A 250 15.80 -7.13 34.04
CA ASN A 250 15.12 -8.36 33.66
C ASN A 250 15.96 -9.62 33.89
N LEU A 251 17.27 -9.56 33.68
CA LEU A 251 18.20 -10.65 33.98
C LEU A 251 18.28 -10.90 35.49
N THR A 252 18.38 -9.85 36.31
CA THR A 252 18.34 -9.97 37.78
C THR A 252 17.03 -10.59 38.24
N ASN A 253 15.89 -10.14 37.72
CA ASN A 253 14.58 -10.70 38.05
C ASN A 253 14.44 -12.17 37.61
N ALA A 254 15.02 -12.55 36.47
CA ALA A 254 15.03 -13.94 36.01
C ALA A 254 15.94 -14.83 36.88
N LEU A 255 17.09 -14.30 37.28
CA LEU A 255 18.04 -14.96 38.17
C LEU A 255 17.48 -15.12 39.59
N GLU A 256 16.72 -14.14 40.06
CA GLU A 256 15.96 -14.21 41.31
C GLU A 256 14.87 -15.29 41.25
N LYS A 257 14.10 -15.38 40.16
CA LYS A 257 13.15 -16.48 39.96
C LYS A 257 13.84 -17.85 39.90
N LEU A 258 15.03 -17.91 39.31
CA LEU A 258 15.81 -19.14 39.20
C LEU A 258 16.46 -19.54 40.53
N SER A 259 16.78 -18.60 41.42
CA SER A 259 17.32 -18.87 42.75
C SER A 259 16.33 -19.63 43.66
N HIS A 260 15.04 -19.61 43.32
CA HIS A 260 14.01 -20.38 43.99
C HIS A 260 13.97 -21.87 43.56
N PHE A 261 14.70 -22.27 42.52
CA PHE A 261 14.70 -23.65 42.03
C PHE A 261 15.81 -24.49 42.69
N PRO A 262 15.50 -25.68 43.26
CA PRO A 262 16.39 -26.39 44.18
C PRO A 262 17.73 -26.85 43.57
N GLY A 263 17.82 -27.07 42.26
CA GLY A 263 19.05 -27.51 41.58
C GLY A 263 20.02 -26.39 41.18
N VAL A 264 19.56 -25.14 41.11
CA VAL A 264 20.34 -23.99 40.60
C VAL A 264 20.43 -22.83 41.60
N LYS A 265 19.79 -22.98 42.77
CA LYS A 265 19.74 -22.03 43.88
C LYS A 265 21.10 -21.48 44.29
N SER A 266 22.10 -22.35 44.50
CA SER A 266 23.44 -21.94 44.97
C SER A 266 24.20 -21.10 43.93
N ILE A 267 24.08 -21.46 42.65
CA ILE A 267 24.75 -20.76 41.54
C ILE A 267 24.05 -19.41 41.30
N ALA A 268 22.72 -19.40 41.24
CA ALA A 268 21.93 -18.19 41.07
C ALA A 268 22.13 -17.20 42.22
N ALA A 269 22.09 -17.66 43.47
CA ALA A 269 22.32 -16.83 44.65
C ALA A 269 23.76 -16.27 44.73
N SER A 270 24.76 -17.04 44.31
CA SER A 270 26.16 -16.56 44.27
C SER A 270 26.38 -15.47 43.23
N ILE A 271 25.66 -15.53 42.09
CA ILE A 271 25.73 -14.49 41.05
C ILE A 271 24.91 -13.26 41.49
N LEU A 272 23.71 -13.45 42.06
CA LEU A 272 22.87 -12.35 42.57
C LEU A 272 23.61 -11.55 43.66
N GLY A 273 24.18 -12.24 44.66
CA GLY A 273 24.91 -11.59 45.76
C GLY A 273 26.15 -10.83 45.31
N LYS A 274 26.83 -11.26 44.24
CA LYS A 274 27.93 -10.48 43.63
C LYS A 274 27.44 -9.24 42.88
N VAL A 275 26.26 -9.31 42.25
CA VAL A 275 25.67 -8.16 41.53
C VAL A 275 25.17 -7.09 42.51
N GLU A 276 24.48 -7.50 43.58
CA GLU A 276 23.98 -6.59 44.63
C GLU A 276 25.11 -5.89 45.39
N THR A 277 26.13 -6.63 45.82
CA THR A 277 27.30 -6.06 46.51
C THR A 277 28.05 -5.02 45.67
N HIS A 278 28.17 -5.23 44.35
CA HIS A 278 28.78 -4.25 43.44
C HIS A 278 27.89 -3.03 43.16
N GLN A 279 26.56 -3.14 43.23
CA GLN A 279 25.65 -2.00 43.15
C GLN A 279 25.73 -1.15 44.42
N ASP A 280 25.67 -1.78 45.60
CA ASP A 280 25.75 -1.09 46.89
C ASP A 280 27.10 -0.40 47.11
N GLU A 281 28.19 -1.01 46.66
CA GLU A 281 29.53 -0.41 46.75
C GLU A 281 29.66 0.82 45.82
N LYS A 282 29.04 0.78 44.62
CA LYS A 282 29.00 1.93 43.70
C LYS A 282 28.13 3.07 44.22
N ILE A 283 26.99 2.75 44.85
CA ILE A 283 26.09 3.74 45.46
C ILE A 283 26.78 4.41 46.66
N LYS A 284 27.46 3.65 47.53
CA LYS A 284 28.24 4.20 48.65
C LYS A 284 29.42 5.05 48.18
N LYS A 285 30.13 4.66 47.12
CA LYS A 285 31.20 5.46 46.50
C LYS A 285 30.68 6.74 45.82
N GLY A 286 29.51 6.68 45.20
CA GLY A 286 28.85 7.86 44.62
C GLY A 286 28.37 8.85 45.67
N LEU A 287 27.76 8.37 46.76
CA LEU A 287 27.32 9.19 47.89
C LEU A 287 28.49 9.86 48.61
N THR A 288 29.59 9.13 48.84
CA THR A 288 30.80 9.70 49.47
C THR A 288 31.51 10.71 48.58
N THR A 289 31.51 10.53 47.25
CA THR A 289 32.06 11.53 46.32
C THR A 289 31.21 12.80 46.29
N ASN A 290 29.88 12.66 46.36
CA ASN A 290 28.96 13.80 46.36
C ASN A 290 29.00 14.56 47.69
N SER A 291 29.19 13.88 48.82
CA SER A 291 29.36 14.53 50.12
C SER A 291 30.67 15.32 50.23
N ILE A 292 31.75 14.81 49.61
CA ILE A 292 33.05 15.51 49.55
C ILE A 292 32.95 16.77 48.66
N LEU A 293 32.24 16.69 47.52
CA LEU A 293 32.01 17.85 46.64
C LEU A 293 31.16 18.95 47.31
N SER A 294 30.23 18.58 48.20
CA SER A 294 29.41 19.55 48.95
C SER A 294 30.10 20.17 50.18
N GLU A 295 31.22 19.61 50.63
CA GLU A 295 32.03 20.19 51.72
C GLU A 295 33.07 21.21 51.23
N ASP A 296 33.51 21.12 49.96
CA ASP A 296 34.46 22.08 49.35
C ASP A 296 33.79 23.37 48.79
N GLU A 297 32.45 23.43 48.72
CA GLU A 297 31.68 24.61 48.26
C GLU A 297 31.21 25.56 49.39
N ASN A 298 31.63 25.34 50.66
CA ASN A 298 31.31 26.19 51.82
C ASN A 298 32.53 26.90 52.40
#